data_AF-A0AAJ4AWX7-F1
#
_entry.id   AF-A0AAJ4AWX7-F1
#
_cell.length_a   1.000
_cell.length_b   1.000
_cell.length_c   1.000
_cell.angle_alpha   90.00
_cell.angle_beta   90.00
_cell.angle_gamma   90.00
#
_symmetry.space_group_name_H-M   'P 1'
#
loop_
_entity.id
_entity.type
_entity.pdbx_description
1 polymer ?
#
loop_
_entity_poly.entity_id
_entity_poly.type
_entity_poly.pdbx_seq_one_letter_code
_entity_poly.pdbx_strand_id
1 'polypeptide(L)'
;MQVNSDFFPLTQIATRFVEQLVQCRRLKLKVHEASEHHVLIELPYSTELIGYPDTGVIHGGVITTLMDTASGSAVVCAIYDEYKSLELSPTLDLRVDYMKPAEPNKPVYGFAECYKISSSVSFTRAIAYQDSIDDPIAHAVGSFMRISPEMIGDDFRQALLGQQKTAAEPIAEESTIRETPLAKSIAPDRQALDVKQLDGKELDVKEMVKKATELNDFGHLLGHVPYTNFIGMSVERFGDELVFRLPAKDDNIGNPILPAIHGGVIAGFMEMSAIVQLMVFMNTSKVPKVVDFSIDYLRAGYHKDTFAECKITRQGRRVANVSINCWQTSRKKLIATARAHFLID
;
A
#
# COMPACT_ATOMS: atom_id res chain seq x y z
N MET A 1 24.60 -3.62 -7.89
CA MET A 1 25.48 -4.03 -6.77
C MET A 1 25.37 -5.55 -6.67
N GLN A 2 26.48 -6.30 -6.71
CA GLN A 2 26.42 -7.75 -6.49
C GLN A 2 26.21 -7.96 -4.99
N VAL A 3 25.11 -8.61 -4.61
CA VAL A 3 24.82 -8.98 -3.21
C VAL A 3 25.93 -9.91 -2.73
N ASN A 4 26.69 -9.52 -1.72
CA ASN A 4 27.67 -10.40 -1.12
C ASN A 4 26.97 -11.30 -0.09
N SER A 5 26.82 -12.58 -0.44
CA SER A 5 26.17 -13.59 0.40
C SER A 5 26.87 -13.79 1.75
N ASP A 6 28.16 -13.44 1.86
CA ASP A 6 28.91 -13.58 3.11
C ASP A 6 28.48 -12.56 4.17
N PHE A 7 27.95 -11.40 3.73
CA PHE A 7 27.44 -10.35 4.63
C PHE A 7 25.92 -10.35 4.74
N PHE A 8 25.21 -10.82 3.70
CA PHE A 8 23.75 -10.79 3.65
C PHE A 8 23.17 -12.15 3.27
N PRO A 9 23.32 -13.18 4.13
CA PRO A 9 22.99 -14.56 3.82
C PRO A 9 21.49 -14.80 3.59
N LEU A 10 20.62 -13.93 4.10
CA LEU A 10 19.17 -14.09 4.02
C LEU A 10 18.54 -13.35 2.83
N THR A 11 19.36 -12.65 2.02
CA THR A 11 18.86 -11.84 0.88
C THR A 11 17.97 -12.65 -0.05
N GLN A 12 18.33 -13.89 -0.34
CA GLN A 12 17.55 -14.71 -1.26
C GLN A 12 16.18 -15.13 -0.68
N ILE A 13 16.07 -15.33 0.64
CA ILE A 13 14.80 -15.62 1.30
C ILE A 13 13.90 -14.39 1.29
N ALA A 14 14.44 -13.23 1.64
CA ALA A 14 13.72 -11.96 1.58
C ALA A 14 13.27 -11.64 0.14
N THR A 15 14.13 -11.83 -0.85
CA THR A 15 13.76 -11.65 -2.27
C THR A 15 12.58 -12.52 -2.65
N ARG A 16 12.63 -13.83 -2.35
CA ARG A 16 11.51 -14.74 -2.64
C ARG A 16 10.24 -14.31 -1.93
N PHE A 17 10.31 -13.91 -0.67
CA PHE A 17 9.16 -13.41 0.07
C PHE A 17 8.52 -12.21 -0.63
N VAL A 18 9.31 -11.18 -0.96
CA VAL A 18 8.83 -9.99 -1.68
C VAL A 18 8.26 -10.37 -3.05
N GLU A 19 8.90 -11.28 -3.78
CA GLU A 19 8.45 -11.72 -5.10
C GLU A 19 7.16 -12.54 -5.06
N GLN A 20 6.78 -13.16 -3.94
CA GLN A 20 5.49 -13.84 -3.81
C GLN A 20 4.32 -12.84 -3.74
N LEU A 21 4.55 -11.62 -3.27
CA LEU A 21 3.49 -10.63 -3.03
C LEU A 21 3.15 -9.88 -4.34
N VAL A 22 1.90 -9.95 -4.80
CA VAL A 22 1.46 -9.33 -6.08
C VAL A 22 1.76 -7.84 -6.09
N GLN A 23 1.38 -7.15 -5.02
CA GLN A 23 1.63 -5.72 -4.87
C GLN A 23 3.11 -5.35 -4.95
N CYS A 24 4.01 -6.15 -4.35
CA CYS A 24 5.45 -5.89 -4.37
C CYS A 24 6.03 -6.02 -5.77
N ARG A 25 5.61 -7.04 -6.54
CA ARG A 25 5.99 -7.18 -7.96
C ARG A 25 5.53 -5.99 -8.80
N ARG A 26 4.31 -5.50 -8.54
CA ARG A 26 3.74 -4.36 -9.24
C ARG A 26 4.49 -3.05 -8.93
N LEU A 27 4.90 -2.87 -7.68
CA LEU A 27 5.79 -1.79 -7.25
C LEU A 27 7.24 -1.96 -7.70
N LYS A 28 7.60 -3.13 -8.25
CA LYS A 28 8.95 -3.50 -8.67
C LYS A 28 9.96 -3.36 -7.53
N LEU A 29 9.55 -3.72 -6.31
CA LEU A 29 10.43 -3.69 -5.14
C LEU A 29 11.63 -4.61 -5.35
N LYS A 30 12.81 -4.16 -4.95
CA LYS A 30 14.05 -4.94 -5.05
C LYS A 30 14.69 -5.05 -3.68
N VAL A 31 14.94 -6.28 -3.23
CA VAL A 31 15.73 -6.52 -2.02
C VAL A 31 17.21 -6.38 -2.37
N HIS A 32 17.93 -5.52 -1.66
CA HIS A 32 19.37 -5.34 -1.81
C HIS A 32 20.15 -6.15 -0.80
N GLU A 33 19.69 -6.15 0.45
CA GLU A 33 20.40 -6.77 1.58
C GLU A 33 19.38 -7.37 2.54
N ALA A 34 19.64 -8.57 3.02
CA ALA A 34 18.96 -9.11 4.19
C ALA A 34 19.89 -9.98 5.05
N SER A 35 19.82 -9.75 6.35
CA SER A 35 20.46 -10.52 7.42
C SER A 35 19.45 -10.76 8.54
N GLU A 36 19.88 -11.40 9.62
CA GLU A 36 19.15 -11.53 10.87
C GLU A 36 18.92 -10.18 11.57
N HIS A 37 19.71 -9.15 11.23
CA HIS A 37 19.64 -7.83 11.85
C HIS A 37 18.76 -6.86 11.07
N HIS A 38 18.88 -6.82 9.74
CA HIS A 38 18.15 -5.88 8.90
C HIS A 38 17.78 -6.39 7.53
N VAL A 39 16.84 -5.68 6.90
CA VAL A 39 16.47 -5.80 5.49
C VAL A 39 16.51 -4.42 4.84
N LEU A 40 17.07 -4.35 3.63
CA LEU A 40 17.08 -3.16 2.79
C LEU A 40 16.33 -3.44 1.47
N ILE A 41 15.27 -2.67 1.20
CA ILE A 41 14.46 -2.76 0.00
C ILE A 41 14.47 -1.43 -0.76
N GLU A 42 14.68 -1.46 -2.06
CA GLU A 42 14.48 -0.33 -2.98
C GLU A 42 13.07 -0.35 -3.57
N LEU A 43 12.40 0.79 -3.46
CA LEU A 43 11.25 1.18 -4.26
C LEU A 43 11.75 2.08 -5.40
N PRO A 44 11.72 1.61 -6.67
CA PRO A 44 12.05 2.47 -7.79
C PRO A 44 10.98 3.55 -7.99
N TYR A 45 11.41 4.74 -8.43
CA TYR A 45 10.48 5.80 -8.79
C TYR A 45 9.61 5.38 -9.98
N SER A 46 8.31 5.69 -9.90
CA SER A 46 7.35 5.50 -10.99
C SER A 46 6.30 6.59 -10.95
N THR A 47 5.96 7.13 -12.12
CA THR A 47 4.92 8.16 -12.25
C THR A 47 3.53 7.66 -11.91
N GLU A 48 3.29 6.35 -11.97
CA GLU A 48 2.02 5.73 -11.56
C GLU A 48 1.81 5.80 -10.03
N LEU A 49 2.86 6.07 -9.27
CA LEU A 49 2.85 6.08 -7.79
C LEU A 49 2.72 7.50 -7.22
N ILE A 50 2.60 8.51 -8.09
CA ILE A 50 2.47 9.91 -7.70
C ILE A 50 1.15 10.13 -6.96
N GLY A 51 1.26 10.70 -5.76
CA GLY A 51 0.12 11.16 -4.95
C GLY A 51 -0.17 12.65 -5.12
N TYR A 52 0.85 13.43 -5.50
CA TYR A 52 0.78 14.89 -5.61
C TYR A 52 1.20 15.32 -7.03
N PRO A 53 0.28 15.32 -8.01
CA PRO A 53 0.58 15.53 -9.43
C PRO A 53 1.44 16.76 -9.73
N ASP A 54 1.13 17.90 -9.10
CA ASP A 54 1.83 19.17 -9.33
C ASP A 54 3.32 19.14 -8.94
N THR A 55 3.70 18.23 -8.05
CA THR A 55 5.06 18.14 -7.51
C THR A 55 5.81 16.89 -7.95
N GLY A 56 5.12 15.90 -8.50
CA GLY A 56 5.68 14.58 -8.81
C GLY A 56 6.01 13.73 -7.58
N VAL A 57 5.60 14.15 -6.37
CA VAL A 57 5.88 13.41 -5.14
C VAL A 57 5.03 12.13 -5.08
N ILE A 58 5.68 11.00 -4.78
CA ILE A 58 5.00 9.71 -4.59
C ILE A 58 4.07 9.74 -3.36
N HIS A 59 2.97 9.01 -3.43
CA HIS A 59 1.98 8.99 -2.36
C HIS A 59 2.54 8.35 -1.07
N GLY A 60 2.17 8.88 0.10
CA GLY A 60 2.62 8.36 1.40
C GLY A 60 2.25 6.89 1.61
N GLY A 61 1.07 6.47 1.18
CA GLY A 61 0.68 5.05 1.15
C GLY A 61 1.64 4.09 0.42
N VAL A 62 2.42 4.59 -0.55
CA VAL A 62 3.46 3.80 -1.22
C VAL A 62 4.68 3.64 -0.30
N ILE A 63 5.05 4.70 0.42
CA ILE A 63 6.06 4.65 1.50
C ILE A 63 5.62 3.69 2.59
N THR A 64 4.37 3.77 3.03
CA THR A 64 3.80 2.84 4.02
C THR A 64 3.86 1.39 3.52
N THR A 65 3.58 1.14 2.25
CA THR A 65 3.72 -0.20 1.65
C THR A 65 5.18 -0.67 1.67
N LEU A 66 6.13 0.16 1.28
CA LEU A 66 7.55 -0.16 1.35
C LEU A 66 7.98 -0.52 2.78
N MET A 67 7.54 0.26 3.78
CA MET A 67 7.90 0.06 5.19
C MET A 67 7.25 -1.18 5.80
N ASP A 68 6.00 -1.46 5.45
CA ASP A 68 5.27 -2.68 5.81
C ASP A 68 5.99 -3.92 5.24
N THR A 69 6.35 -3.89 3.95
CA THR A 69 7.07 -4.98 3.28
C THR A 69 8.48 -5.18 3.84
N ALA A 70 9.25 -4.10 4.06
CA ALA A 70 10.59 -4.19 4.64
C ALA A 70 10.54 -4.75 6.06
N SER A 71 9.60 -4.28 6.88
CA SER A 71 9.37 -4.79 8.25
C SER A 71 8.96 -6.26 8.26
N GLY A 72 7.98 -6.65 7.44
CA GLY A 72 7.57 -8.05 7.34
C GLY A 72 8.70 -8.97 6.87
N SER A 73 9.52 -8.49 5.92
CA SER A 73 10.71 -9.21 5.45
C SER A 73 11.76 -9.37 6.57
N ALA A 74 11.99 -8.33 7.37
CA ALA A 74 12.89 -8.39 8.52
C ALA A 74 12.40 -9.38 9.59
N VAL A 75 11.08 -9.45 9.83
CA VAL A 75 10.48 -10.45 10.71
C VAL A 75 10.70 -11.87 10.18
N VAL A 76 10.46 -12.10 8.89
CA VAL A 76 10.71 -13.41 8.25
C VAL A 76 12.18 -13.81 8.40
N CYS A 77 13.11 -12.88 8.14
CA CYS A 77 14.55 -13.15 8.25
C CYS A 77 14.97 -13.48 9.68
N ALA A 78 14.53 -12.69 10.66
CA ALA A 78 14.89 -12.88 12.06
C ALA A 78 14.29 -14.18 12.63
N ILE A 79 13.03 -14.50 12.32
CA ILE A 79 12.41 -15.77 12.74
C ILE A 79 13.11 -16.96 12.07
N TYR A 80 13.41 -16.86 10.78
CA TYR A 80 14.09 -17.93 10.06
C TYR A 80 15.48 -18.17 10.64
N ASP A 81 16.22 -17.12 11.00
CA ASP A 81 17.53 -17.32 11.62
C ASP A 81 17.43 -17.97 13.01
N GLU A 82 16.55 -17.46 13.89
CA GLU A 82 16.44 -17.92 15.28
C GLU A 82 15.82 -19.33 15.41
N TYR A 83 14.78 -19.63 14.62
CA TYR A 83 13.99 -20.86 14.77
C TYR A 83 14.17 -21.85 13.62
N LYS A 84 14.88 -21.49 12.54
CA LYS A 84 14.98 -22.26 11.29
C LYS A 84 13.60 -22.67 10.74
N SER A 85 12.61 -21.80 10.98
CA SER A 85 11.21 -21.97 10.61
C SER A 85 10.72 -20.75 9.84
N LEU A 86 9.75 -20.97 8.94
CA LEU A 86 9.02 -19.90 8.30
C LEU A 86 7.68 -19.78 9.02
N GLU A 87 7.37 -18.59 9.53
CA GLU A 87 6.11 -18.25 10.19
C GLU A 87 5.37 -17.20 9.36
N LEU A 88 4.04 -17.27 9.36
CA LEU A 88 3.25 -16.16 8.82
C LEU A 88 3.25 -15.07 9.87
N SER A 89 3.61 -13.87 9.43
CA SER A 89 3.64 -12.70 10.30
C SER A 89 2.76 -11.57 9.77
N PRO A 90 1.42 -11.67 9.88
CA PRO A 90 0.54 -10.57 9.52
C PRO A 90 0.81 -9.32 10.38
N THR A 91 0.80 -8.16 9.76
CA THR A 91 0.92 -6.87 10.43
C THR A 91 -0.29 -6.66 11.35
N LEU A 92 -0.03 -6.34 12.62
CA LEU A 92 -1.04 -5.95 13.61
C LEU A 92 -1.26 -4.46 13.60
N ASP A 93 -0.17 -3.69 13.63
CA ASP A 93 -0.19 -2.25 13.59
C ASP A 93 1.05 -1.71 12.89
N LEU A 94 0.91 -0.53 12.32
CA LEU A 94 2.00 0.22 11.72
C LEU A 94 1.78 1.71 11.97
N ARG A 95 2.82 2.38 12.46
CA ARG A 95 2.86 3.83 12.58
C ARG A 95 3.98 4.37 11.70
N VAL A 96 3.65 5.36 10.87
CA VAL A 96 4.59 6.07 10.01
C VAL A 96 4.55 7.55 10.38
N ASP A 97 5.70 8.11 10.75
CA ASP A 97 5.89 9.53 10.97
C ASP A 97 6.69 10.10 9.77
N TYR A 98 6.15 11.11 9.08
CA TYR A 98 6.74 11.70 7.88
C TYR A 98 7.48 13.00 8.22
N MET A 99 8.75 13.10 7.82
CA MET A 99 9.60 14.27 8.06
C MET A 99 9.68 15.20 6.85
N LYS A 100 9.71 14.62 5.64
CA LYS A 100 9.78 15.36 4.37
C LYS A 100 9.20 14.53 3.22
N PRO A 101 8.77 15.17 2.11
CA PRO A 101 8.38 14.45 0.91
C PRO A 101 9.59 13.74 0.26
N ALA A 102 9.32 12.64 -0.44
CA ALA A 102 10.30 12.01 -1.31
C ALA A 102 10.59 12.92 -2.52
N GLU A 103 11.86 13.09 -2.86
CA GLU A 103 12.29 13.79 -4.06
C GLU A 103 11.87 13.00 -5.31
N PRO A 104 11.22 13.65 -6.30
CA PRO A 104 10.83 13.02 -7.55
C PRO A 104 12.03 12.47 -8.34
N ASN A 105 11.79 11.44 -9.15
CA ASN A 105 12.78 10.80 -10.04
C ASN A 105 13.92 10.07 -9.32
N LYS A 106 13.87 9.93 -8.00
CA LYS A 106 14.82 9.14 -7.21
C LYS A 106 14.13 7.93 -6.58
N PRO A 107 14.80 6.76 -6.48
CA PRO A 107 14.27 5.64 -5.71
C PRO A 107 14.16 6.01 -4.22
N VAL A 108 13.36 5.24 -3.48
CA VAL A 108 13.28 5.29 -2.02
C VAL A 108 13.77 3.96 -1.46
N TYR A 109 14.60 4.00 -0.44
CA TYR A 109 15.12 2.85 0.28
C TYR A 109 14.39 2.69 1.61
N GLY A 110 13.85 1.50 1.86
CA GLY A 110 13.27 1.08 3.13
C GLY A 110 14.24 0.17 3.85
N PHE A 111 14.82 0.67 4.93
CA PHE A 111 15.65 -0.10 5.86
C PHE A 111 14.81 -0.51 7.06
N ALA A 112 14.77 -1.79 7.41
CA ALA A 112 13.97 -2.29 8.53
C ALA A 112 14.75 -3.29 9.39
N GLU A 113 14.51 -3.24 10.69
CA GLU A 113 15.09 -4.14 11.68
C GLU A 113 13.98 -4.78 12.52
N CYS A 114 14.07 -6.09 12.75
CA CYS A 114 13.28 -6.78 13.76
C CYS A 114 14.07 -6.78 15.08
N TYR A 115 13.79 -5.84 15.96
CA TYR A 115 14.61 -5.64 17.16
C TYR A 115 14.14 -6.49 18.35
N LYS A 116 12.96 -7.11 18.27
CA LYS A 116 12.44 -7.99 19.32
C LYS A 116 11.49 -9.03 18.75
N ILE A 117 11.77 -10.30 19.06
CA ILE A 117 10.85 -11.42 18.88
C ILE A 117 10.34 -11.85 20.27
N SER A 118 9.02 -11.97 20.42
CA SER A 118 8.36 -12.56 21.59
C SER A 118 7.62 -13.84 21.18
N SER A 119 6.92 -14.50 22.10
CA SER A 119 6.18 -15.74 21.79
C SER A 119 5.03 -15.54 20.78
N SER A 120 4.49 -14.34 20.66
CA SER A 120 3.26 -14.09 19.88
C SER A 120 3.32 -12.86 18.98
N VAL A 121 4.32 -11.99 19.19
CA VAL A 121 4.48 -10.74 18.44
C VAL A 121 5.96 -10.45 18.19
N SER A 122 6.28 -10.00 16.99
CA SER A 122 7.58 -9.44 16.62
C SER A 122 7.45 -7.93 16.43
N PHE A 123 8.47 -7.19 16.85
CA PHE A 123 8.49 -5.73 16.79
C PHE A 123 9.57 -5.23 15.86
N THR A 124 9.20 -4.29 15.00
CA THR A 124 10.11 -3.71 14.01
C THR A 124 10.21 -2.20 14.14
N ARG A 125 11.33 -1.69 13.65
CA ARG A 125 11.50 -0.28 13.31
C ARG A 125 12.04 -0.19 11.89
N ALA A 126 11.67 0.85 11.17
CA ALA A 126 12.10 1.05 9.81
C ALA A 126 12.32 2.53 9.50
N ILE A 127 13.11 2.79 8.45
CA ILE A 127 13.47 4.11 7.96
C ILE A 127 13.31 4.12 6.44
N ALA A 128 12.55 5.07 5.91
CA ALA A 128 12.46 5.35 4.48
C ALA A 128 13.35 6.55 4.16
N TYR A 129 14.28 6.42 3.22
CA TYR A 129 15.23 7.47 2.84
C TYR A 129 15.62 7.39 1.36
N GLN A 130 16.38 8.37 0.85
CA GLN A 130 16.89 8.36 -0.53
C GLN A 130 18.42 8.42 -0.54
N ASP A 131 18.99 9.59 -0.25
CA ASP A 131 20.44 9.80 -0.33
C ASP A 131 21.17 9.39 0.96
N SER A 132 20.58 9.68 2.13
CA SER A 132 21.15 9.34 3.44
C SER A 132 20.08 8.91 4.44
N ILE A 133 20.39 7.89 5.24
CA ILE A 133 19.53 7.42 6.33
C ILE A 133 19.39 8.45 7.46
N ASP A 134 20.35 9.36 7.59
CA ASP A 134 20.35 10.46 8.58
C ASP A 134 19.43 11.62 8.20
N ASP A 135 18.92 11.63 6.96
CA ASP A 135 17.96 12.62 6.45
C ASP A 135 16.74 11.90 5.86
N PRO A 136 15.92 11.23 6.70
CA PRO A 136 14.88 10.33 6.28
C PRO A 136 13.65 11.06 5.71
N ILE A 137 12.93 10.39 4.83
CA ILE A 137 11.56 10.75 4.44
C ILE A 137 10.60 10.43 5.58
N ALA A 138 10.72 9.23 6.15
CA ALA A 138 9.82 8.74 7.19
C ALA A 138 10.49 7.73 8.12
N HIS A 139 10.03 7.69 9.38
CA HIS A 139 10.26 6.57 10.28
C HIS A 139 8.99 5.73 10.39
N ALA A 140 9.15 4.43 10.61
CA ALA A 140 8.04 3.57 11.00
C ALA A 140 8.39 2.64 12.16
N VAL A 141 7.37 2.29 12.92
CA VAL A 141 7.38 1.21 13.91
C VAL A 141 6.16 0.33 13.67
N GLY A 142 6.32 -0.97 13.85
CA GLY A 142 5.22 -1.91 13.63
C GLY A 142 5.32 -3.15 14.50
N SER A 143 4.16 -3.78 14.69
CA SER A 143 4.05 -5.05 15.38
C SER A 143 3.46 -6.09 14.44
N PHE A 144 4.01 -7.30 14.47
CA PHE A 144 3.65 -8.40 13.58
C PHE A 144 3.27 -9.63 14.39
N MET A 145 2.07 -10.16 14.17
CA MET A 145 1.59 -11.35 14.88
C MET A 145 2.40 -12.56 14.46
N ARG A 146 2.90 -13.36 15.41
CA ARG A 146 3.50 -14.65 15.10
C ARG A 146 2.43 -15.73 15.06
N ILE A 147 2.19 -16.27 13.88
CA ILE A 147 1.27 -17.37 13.68
C ILE A 147 2.06 -18.66 13.49
N SER A 148 1.63 -19.70 14.20
CA SER A 148 2.28 -21.01 14.23
C SER A 148 2.51 -21.59 12.82
N PRO A 149 3.64 -22.28 12.57
CA PRO A 149 4.01 -22.80 11.25
C PRO A 149 2.96 -23.71 10.60
N GLU A 150 2.11 -24.39 11.36
CA GLU A 150 1.08 -25.29 10.82
C GLU A 150 -0.02 -24.57 10.03
N MET A 151 -0.15 -23.25 10.19
CA MET A 151 -1.10 -22.44 9.41
C MET A 151 -0.53 -21.98 8.06
N ILE A 152 0.74 -22.31 7.77
CA ILE A 152 1.34 -22.07 6.46
C ILE A 152 1.11 -23.28 5.58
N GLY A 153 0.47 -23.08 4.42
CA GLY A 153 0.39 -24.14 3.41
C GLY A 153 1.78 -24.54 2.90
N ASP A 154 2.00 -25.84 2.70
CA ASP A 154 3.30 -26.40 2.25
C ASP A 154 3.83 -25.68 1.00
N ASP A 155 2.94 -25.31 0.06
CA ASP A 155 3.30 -24.59 -1.16
C ASP A 155 3.99 -23.25 -0.90
N PHE A 156 3.55 -22.47 0.09
CA PHE A 156 4.21 -21.20 0.44
C PHE A 156 5.61 -21.42 0.96
N ARG A 157 5.75 -22.41 1.83
CA ARG A 157 7.01 -22.76 2.48
C ARG A 157 8.02 -23.23 1.43
N GLN A 158 7.59 -24.06 0.49
CA GLN A 158 8.41 -24.55 -0.62
C GLN A 158 8.84 -23.41 -1.54
N ALA A 159 7.95 -22.46 -1.84
CA ALA A 159 8.28 -21.28 -2.64
C ALA A 159 9.36 -20.40 -1.98
N LEU A 160 9.25 -20.14 -0.67
CA LEU A 160 10.24 -19.35 0.08
C LEU A 160 11.60 -20.05 0.20
N LEU A 161 11.61 -21.37 0.39
CA LEU A 161 12.84 -22.16 0.45
C LEU A 161 13.47 -22.41 -0.93
N GLY A 162 12.79 -22.05 -2.02
CA GLY A 162 13.29 -22.26 -3.39
C GLY A 162 13.26 -23.72 -3.83
N GLN A 163 12.33 -24.52 -3.29
CA GLN A 163 12.24 -25.97 -3.48
C GLN A 163 11.16 -26.40 -4.50
N GLN A 164 10.61 -25.47 -5.31
CA GLN A 164 9.63 -25.83 -6.35
C GLN A 164 10.22 -26.82 -7.37
N LYS A 165 9.52 -27.95 -7.57
CA LYS A 165 9.68 -28.80 -8.75
C LYS A 165 9.31 -27.98 -9.98
N THR A 166 10.23 -27.87 -10.94
CA THR A 166 9.90 -27.54 -12.33
C THR A 166 8.91 -28.58 -12.87
N ALA A 167 7.62 -28.26 -12.85
CA ALA A 167 6.63 -28.95 -13.66
C ALA A 167 6.44 -28.12 -14.95
N ALA A 168 7.34 -28.35 -15.90
CA ALA A 168 7.03 -28.13 -17.30
C ALA A 168 6.36 -29.41 -17.80
N GLU A 169 5.04 -29.40 -17.98
CA GLU A 169 4.36 -30.32 -18.89
C GLU A 169 3.38 -29.52 -19.77
N PRO A 170 3.30 -29.83 -21.08
CA PRO A 170 2.59 -29.04 -22.05
C PRO A 170 1.08 -29.28 -21.96
N ILE A 171 0.30 -28.21 -22.03
CA ILE A 171 -1.16 -28.30 -22.14
C ILE A 171 -1.51 -28.72 -23.57
N ALA A 172 -2.09 -29.90 -23.71
CA ALA A 172 -2.69 -30.38 -24.95
C ALA A 172 -3.95 -29.57 -25.30
N GLU A 173 -4.07 -29.21 -26.57
CA GLU A 173 -5.28 -28.65 -27.17
C GLU A 173 -6.43 -29.67 -27.07
N GLU A 174 -7.58 -29.26 -26.53
CA GLU A 174 -8.85 -29.76 -27.04
C GLU A 174 -9.98 -28.75 -26.87
N SER A 175 -10.52 -28.40 -28.03
CA SER A 175 -11.67 -27.53 -28.25
C SER A 175 -12.98 -28.22 -27.87
N THR A 176 -13.87 -27.53 -27.17
CA THR A 176 -15.30 -27.58 -27.53
C THR A 176 -16.04 -26.35 -27.05
N ILE A 177 -16.47 -25.56 -28.03
CA ILE A 177 -17.30 -24.37 -27.90
C ILE A 177 -18.74 -24.80 -27.59
N ARG A 178 -19.35 -24.21 -26.55
CA ARG A 178 -20.82 -24.06 -26.45
C ARG A 178 -21.12 -22.63 -25.99
N GLU A 179 -21.52 -21.81 -26.95
CA GLU A 179 -22.06 -20.46 -26.73
C GLU A 179 -23.46 -20.51 -26.12
N THR A 180 -23.76 -19.56 -25.23
CA THR A 180 -25.13 -19.06 -24.98
C THR A 180 -25.02 -17.61 -24.47
N PRO A 181 -26.03 -16.74 -24.71
CA PRO A 181 -25.77 -15.35 -25.11
C PRO A 181 -25.96 -14.29 -24.01
N LEU A 182 -25.02 -13.35 -24.01
CA LEU A 182 -25.12 -11.90 -23.81
C LEU A 182 -26.30 -11.31 -22.99
N ALA A 183 -25.98 -10.75 -21.82
CA ALA A 183 -26.65 -9.56 -21.28
C ALA A 183 -25.71 -8.35 -21.44
N LYS A 184 -26.11 -7.40 -22.28
CA LYS A 184 -25.40 -6.13 -22.54
C LYS A 184 -25.46 -5.25 -21.29
N SER A 185 -24.31 -5.03 -20.65
CA SER A 185 -24.11 -3.89 -19.76
C SER A 185 -23.48 -2.76 -20.56
N ILE A 186 -24.16 -1.61 -20.58
CA ILE A 186 -23.72 -0.39 -21.25
C ILE A 186 -22.59 0.21 -20.41
N ALA A 187 -21.35 0.00 -20.82
CA ALA A 187 -20.21 0.77 -20.31
C ALA A 187 -20.20 2.13 -21.02
N PRO A 188 -20.03 3.26 -20.32
CA PRO A 188 -19.75 4.53 -20.97
C PRO A 188 -18.37 4.46 -21.63
N ASP A 189 -18.33 4.90 -22.89
CA ASP A 189 -17.16 4.99 -23.74
C ASP A 189 -16.09 5.87 -23.07
N ARG A 190 -15.14 5.25 -22.37
CA ARG A 190 -13.97 5.94 -21.82
C ARG A 190 -12.91 5.93 -22.91
N GLN A 191 -12.89 6.98 -23.72
CA GLN A 191 -11.72 7.29 -24.53
C GLN A 191 -10.49 7.30 -23.63
N ALA A 192 -9.54 6.42 -23.94
CA ALA A 192 -8.22 6.44 -23.35
C ALA A 192 -7.61 7.83 -23.60
N LEU A 193 -7.29 8.56 -22.52
CA LEU A 193 -6.56 9.80 -22.63
C LEU A 193 -5.14 9.46 -23.13
N ASP A 194 -4.87 9.81 -24.37
CA ASP A 194 -3.53 9.76 -24.97
C ASP A 194 -2.58 10.64 -24.15
N VAL A 195 -1.61 10.01 -23.47
CA VAL A 195 -0.63 10.64 -22.57
C VAL A 195 0.44 11.45 -23.34
N LYS A 196 0.16 11.88 -24.58
CA LYS A 196 1.13 12.58 -25.46
C LYS A 196 0.76 14.00 -25.85
N GLN A 197 -0.27 14.60 -25.25
CA GLN A 197 -0.55 16.04 -25.38
C GLN A 197 -0.75 16.67 -23.99
N LEU A 198 0.34 16.87 -23.27
CA LEU A 198 0.39 17.82 -22.16
C LEU A 198 1.08 19.10 -22.68
N ASP A 199 0.38 19.82 -23.55
CA ASP A 199 0.73 21.19 -23.90
C ASP A 199 0.43 22.09 -22.70
N GLY A 200 1.44 22.33 -21.85
CA GLY A 200 1.69 23.62 -21.18
C GLY A 200 0.58 24.32 -20.38
N LYS A 201 -0.55 23.69 -20.06
CA LYS A 201 -1.54 24.24 -19.12
C LYS A 201 -1.33 23.59 -17.75
N GLU A 202 -0.85 24.38 -16.80
CA GLU A 202 -0.91 24.05 -15.38
C GLU A 202 -2.32 23.56 -15.02
N LEU A 203 -2.40 22.37 -14.42
CA LEU A 203 -3.64 21.85 -13.85
C LEU A 203 -4.05 22.78 -12.70
N ASP A 204 -5.11 23.58 -12.89
CA ASP A 204 -5.67 24.37 -11.79
C ASP A 204 -6.48 23.45 -10.88
N VAL A 205 -5.79 22.80 -9.93
CA VAL A 205 -6.39 21.96 -8.88
C VAL A 205 -7.51 22.71 -8.15
N LYS A 206 -7.45 24.05 -8.07
CA LYS A 206 -8.48 24.86 -7.40
C LYS A 206 -9.79 24.91 -8.17
N GLU A 207 -9.73 25.05 -9.48
CA GLU A 207 -10.91 24.96 -10.31
C GLU A 207 -11.49 23.54 -10.27
N MET A 208 -10.64 22.51 -10.19
CA MET A 208 -11.08 21.12 -10.09
C MET A 208 -11.77 20.79 -8.76
N VAL A 209 -11.22 21.20 -7.62
CA VAL A 209 -11.89 21.00 -6.31
C VAL A 209 -13.21 21.77 -6.28
N LYS A 210 -13.22 23.02 -6.74
CA LYS A 210 -14.43 23.83 -6.78
C LYS A 210 -15.51 23.18 -7.65
N LYS A 211 -15.16 22.74 -8.86
CA LYS A 211 -16.08 22.00 -9.74
C LYS A 211 -16.52 20.68 -9.14
N ALA A 212 -15.62 19.91 -8.52
CA ALA A 212 -15.99 18.65 -7.86
C ALA A 212 -16.99 18.89 -6.73
N THR A 213 -16.79 19.94 -5.94
CA THR A 213 -17.72 20.35 -4.88
C THR A 213 -19.05 20.85 -5.44
N GLU A 214 -19.05 21.65 -6.52
CA GLU A 214 -20.25 22.19 -7.16
C GLU A 214 -21.07 21.13 -7.92
N LEU A 215 -20.40 20.21 -8.60
CA LEU A 215 -20.99 19.13 -9.41
C LEU A 215 -21.24 17.85 -8.60
N ASN A 216 -20.77 17.81 -7.36
CA ASN A 216 -20.80 16.64 -6.50
C ASN A 216 -20.08 15.40 -7.09
N ASP A 217 -19.03 15.62 -7.87
CA ASP A 217 -18.24 14.60 -8.54
C ASP A 217 -16.78 14.65 -8.08
N PHE A 218 -16.50 13.98 -6.96
CA PHE A 218 -15.15 13.80 -6.44
C PHE A 218 -14.39 12.66 -7.14
N GLY A 219 -15.07 11.87 -7.99
CA GLY A 219 -14.44 10.86 -8.82
C GLY A 219 -13.47 11.48 -9.82
N HIS A 220 -13.82 12.65 -10.35
CA HIS A 220 -12.93 13.43 -11.21
C HIS A 220 -11.63 13.85 -10.49
N LEU A 221 -11.70 14.23 -9.21
CA LEU A 221 -10.53 14.59 -8.42
C LEU A 221 -9.60 13.39 -8.22
N LEU A 222 -10.16 12.23 -7.88
CA LEU A 222 -9.39 11.00 -7.76
C LEU A 222 -8.72 10.65 -9.10
N GLY A 223 -9.44 10.73 -10.22
CA GLY A 223 -8.91 10.32 -11.53
C GLY A 223 -7.65 11.05 -12.01
N HIS A 224 -7.33 12.21 -11.43
CA HIS A 224 -6.11 12.97 -11.76
C HIS A 224 -4.90 12.60 -10.91
N VAL A 225 -5.07 11.79 -9.87
CA VAL A 225 -3.98 11.35 -9.00
C VAL A 225 -3.51 9.97 -9.48
N PRO A 226 -2.29 9.81 -10.01
CA PRO A 226 -1.85 8.52 -10.55
C PRO A 226 -1.98 7.35 -9.58
N TYR A 227 -1.66 7.55 -8.29
CA TYR A 227 -1.77 6.50 -7.28
C TYR A 227 -3.20 5.99 -7.05
N THR A 228 -4.23 6.85 -7.17
CA THR A 228 -5.62 6.42 -6.98
C THR A 228 -6.03 5.48 -8.12
N ASN A 229 -5.62 5.78 -9.35
CA ASN A 229 -5.83 4.95 -10.53
C ASN A 229 -5.06 3.63 -10.41
N PHE A 230 -3.85 3.69 -9.85
CA PHE A 230 -3.05 2.51 -9.58
C PHE A 230 -3.81 1.53 -8.67
N ILE A 231 -4.33 1.96 -7.52
CA ILE A 231 -5.09 1.08 -6.62
C ILE A 231 -6.56 0.89 -7.01
N GLY A 232 -7.08 1.72 -7.92
CA GLY A 232 -8.44 1.67 -8.45
C GLY A 232 -9.51 2.27 -7.52
N MET A 233 -9.14 3.11 -6.56
CA MET A 233 -10.10 3.62 -5.58
C MET A 233 -11.11 4.59 -6.20
N SER A 234 -12.32 4.62 -5.64
CA SER A 234 -13.38 5.55 -5.98
C SER A 234 -14.00 6.17 -4.73
N VAL A 235 -14.84 7.17 -4.92
CA VAL A 235 -15.59 7.83 -3.85
C VAL A 235 -17.02 8.05 -4.30
N GLU A 236 -17.96 7.81 -3.39
CA GLU A 236 -19.38 8.08 -3.54
C GLU A 236 -19.82 9.02 -2.42
N ARG A 237 -20.67 10.01 -2.74
CA ARG A 237 -21.26 10.89 -1.74
C ARG A 237 -22.72 10.54 -1.50
N PHE A 238 -23.09 10.41 -0.23
CA PHE A 238 -24.45 10.22 0.24
C PHE A 238 -24.83 11.37 1.19
N GLY A 239 -25.56 12.36 0.69
CA GLY A 239 -25.83 13.59 1.47
C GLY A 239 -24.52 14.34 1.73
N ASP A 240 -24.12 14.47 2.99
CA ASP A 240 -22.83 15.09 3.38
C ASP A 240 -21.73 14.06 3.70
N GLU A 241 -22.05 12.77 3.63
CA GLU A 241 -21.08 11.71 3.90
C GLU A 241 -20.36 11.28 2.62
N LEU A 242 -19.03 11.21 2.69
CA LEU A 242 -18.23 10.53 1.66
C LEU A 242 -17.94 9.11 2.11
N VAL A 243 -18.19 8.17 1.21
CA VAL A 243 -17.79 6.77 1.36
C VAL A 243 -16.81 6.45 0.25
N PHE A 244 -15.59 6.08 0.65
CA PHE A 244 -14.55 5.68 -0.26
C PHE A 244 -14.64 4.17 -0.49
N ARG A 245 -14.29 3.72 -1.69
CA ARG A 245 -14.26 2.31 -2.06
C ARG A 245 -12.92 1.96 -2.71
N LEU A 246 -12.30 0.90 -2.22
CA LEU A 246 -11.20 0.18 -2.84
C LEU A 246 -11.79 -1.11 -3.43
N PRO A 247 -11.77 -1.29 -4.75
CA PRO A 247 -12.37 -2.47 -5.37
C PRO A 247 -11.58 -3.74 -5.06
N ALA A 248 -12.27 -4.88 -5.10
CA ALA A 248 -11.65 -6.20 -5.19
C ALA A 248 -10.87 -6.33 -6.51
N LYS A 249 -9.60 -5.92 -6.49
CA LYS A 249 -8.70 -5.90 -7.65
C LYS A 249 -7.54 -6.86 -7.38
N ASP A 250 -7.28 -7.79 -8.31
CA ASP A 250 -6.23 -8.81 -8.16
C ASP A 250 -4.85 -8.20 -7.91
N ASP A 251 -4.56 -7.07 -8.57
CA ASP A 251 -3.32 -6.33 -8.40
C ASP A 251 -3.08 -5.80 -6.97
N ASN A 252 -4.11 -5.73 -6.12
CA ASN A 252 -4.02 -5.22 -4.76
C ASN A 252 -3.77 -6.34 -3.72
N ILE A 253 -3.74 -7.61 -4.14
CA ILE A 253 -3.54 -8.75 -3.26
C ILE A 253 -2.11 -8.73 -2.68
N GLY A 254 -1.99 -8.95 -1.37
CA GLY A 254 -0.70 -9.15 -0.70
C GLY A 254 -0.36 -10.63 -0.69
N ASN A 255 -1.10 -11.40 0.09
CA ASN A 255 -0.92 -12.84 0.23
C ASN A 255 -1.79 -13.58 -0.81
N PRO A 256 -1.23 -14.25 -1.83
CA PRO A 256 -2.04 -14.98 -2.82
C PRO A 256 -2.64 -16.27 -2.27
N ILE A 257 -2.09 -16.82 -1.18
CA ILE A 257 -2.54 -18.09 -0.58
C ILE A 257 -3.74 -17.87 0.34
N LEU A 258 -3.72 -16.78 1.11
CA LEU A 258 -4.90 -16.24 1.79
C LEU A 258 -5.28 -14.97 1.04
N PRO A 259 -6.16 -15.01 0.02
CA PRO A 259 -6.41 -13.92 -0.92
C PRO A 259 -6.92 -12.68 -0.18
N ALA A 260 -5.97 -11.90 0.31
CA ALA A 260 -6.14 -10.77 1.19
C ALA A 260 -5.34 -9.60 0.63
N ILE A 261 -5.94 -8.44 0.71
CA ILE A 261 -5.37 -7.17 0.28
C ILE A 261 -4.13 -6.89 1.12
N HIS A 262 -3.06 -6.41 0.48
CA HIS A 262 -1.83 -6.05 1.17
C HIS A 262 -2.09 -4.94 2.22
N GLY A 263 -1.49 -5.07 3.41
CA GLY A 263 -1.65 -4.10 4.51
C GLY A 263 -1.33 -2.67 4.09
N GLY A 264 -0.16 -2.47 3.48
CA GLY A 264 0.22 -1.20 2.85
C GLY A 264 -0.78 -0.59 1.85
N VAL A 265 -1.51 -1.41 1.07
CA VAL A 265 -2.54 -0.91 0.12
C VAL A 265 -3.75 -0.39 0.88
N ILE A 266 -4.20 -1.09 1.92
CA ILE A 266 -5.28 -0.62 2.80
C ILE A 266 -4.88 0.70 3.47
N ALA A 267 -3.62 0.79 3.96
CA ALA A 267 -3.11 2.01 4.56
C ALA A 267 -3.12 3.19 3.57
N GLY A 268 -2.60 2.99 2.36
CA GLY A 268 -2.60 4.03 1.32
C GLY A 268 -3.99 4.44 0.87
N PHE A 269 -4.94 3.51 0.79
CA PHE A 269 -6.35 3.81 0.54
C PHE A 269 -6.95 4.67 1.66
N MET A 270 -6.70 4.35 2.93
CA MET A 270 -7.20 5.09 4.08
C MET A 270 -6.57 6.49 4.18
N GLU A 271 -5.27 6.63 3.91
CA GLU A 271 -4.57 7.93 3.88
C GLU A 271 -5.15 8.84 2.79
N MET A 272 -5.32 8.34 1.56
CA MET A 272 -5.91 9.10 0.47
C MET A 272 -7.37 9.49 0.75
N SER A 273 -8.14 8.58 1.36
CA SER A 273 -9.52 8.87 1.78
C SER A 273 -9.57 10.07 2.73
N ALA A 274 -8.63 10.16 3.68
CA ALA A 274 -8.55 11.27 4.63
C ALA A 274 -8.13 12.58 3.96
N ILE A 275 -7.18 12.54 3.02
CA ILE A 275 -6.75 13.71 2.23
C ILE A 275 -7.94 14.29 1.49
N VAL A 276 -8.68 13.45 0.75
CA VAL A 276 -9.86 13.90 -0.02
C VAL A 276 -10.95 14.42 0.92
N GLN A 277 -11.25 13.72 2.01
CA GLN A 277 -12.23 14.18 3.00
C GLN A 277 -11.89 15.59 3.53
N LEU A 278 -10.63 15.86 3.84
CA LEU A 278 -10.18 17.17 4.32
C LEU A 278 -10.29 18.24 3.24
N MET A 279 -9.88 17.94 2.00
CA MET A 279 -9.98 18.89 0.89
C MET A 279 -11.43 19.33 0.66
N VAL A 280 -12.36 18.38 0.69
CA VAL A 280 -13.80 18.65 0.55
C VAL A 280 -14.33 19.45 1.73
N PHE A 281 -14.04 19.03 2.96
CA PHE A 281 -14.54 19.69 4.17
C PHE A 281 -14.03 21.13 4.30
N MET A 282 -12.77 21.37 3.97
CA MET A 282 -12.15 22.70 4.03
C MET A 282 -12.44 23.55 2.79
N ASN A 283 -13.04 22.96 1.75
CA ASN A 283 -13.20 23.57 0.43
C ASN A 283 -11.87 24.14 -0.10
N THR A 284 -10.78 23.38 0.03
CA THR A 284 -9.43 23.79 -0.35
C THR A 284 -8.89 22.98 -1.51
N SER A 285 -8.14 23.65 -2.37
CA SER A 285 -7.38 23.05 -3.45
C SER A 285 -6.00 22.61 -3.05
N LYS A 286 -5.53 23.05 -1.89
CA LYS A 286 -4.22 22.69 -1.39
C LYS A 286 -4.32 21.31 -0.76
N VAL A 287 -3.54 20.36 -1.27
CA VAL A 287 -3.50 19.00 -0.72
C VAL A 287 -2.91 19.07 0.70
N PRO A 288 -3.64 18.62 1.75
CA PRO A 288 -3.12 18.52 3.10
C PRO A 288 -1.90 17.61 3.14
N LYS A 289 -0.84 18.05 3.82
CA LYS A 289 0.40 17.26 3.92
C LYS A 289 0.30 16.35 5.14
N VAL A 290 0.44 15.04 4.93
CA VAL A 290 0.47 14.08 6.05
C VAL A 290 1.69 14.33 6.94
N VAL A 291 1.47 14.35 8.25
CA VAL A 291 2.52 14.44 9.29
C VAL A 291 2.81 13.05 9.83
N ASP A 292 1.75 12.32 10.17
CA ASP A 292 1.82 10.93 10.61
C ASP A 292 0.56 10.18 10.21
N PHE A 293 0.72 8.87 10.06
CA PHE A 293 -0.33 7.91 9.79
C PHE A 293 -0.11 6.67 10.66
N SER A 294 -1.10 6.31 11.47
CA SER A 294 -1.08 5.14 12.35
C SER A 294 -2.30 4.29 12.08
N ILE A 295 -2.08 3.00 11.82
CA ILE A 295 -3.11 2.02 11.46
C ILE A 295 -3.04 0.79 12.36
N ASP A 296 -4.20 0.32 12.80
CA ASP A 296 -4.41 -0.95 13.47
C ASP A 296 -5.20 -1.88 12.53
N TYR A 297 -4.63 -3.04 12.22
CA TYR A 297 -5.28 -4.10 11.45
C TYR A 297 -6.03 -5.04 12.39
N LEU A 298 -7.35 -4.97 12.34
CA LEU A 298 -8.23 -5.70 13.25
C LEU A 298 -8.58 -7.09 12.71
N ARG A 299 -8.65 -7.23 11.38
CA ARG A 299 -9.04 -8.45 10.66
C ARG A 299 -8.39 -8.49 9.27
N ALA A 300 -8.29 -9.68 8.69
CA ALA A 300 -7.87 -9.82 7.30
C ALA A 300 -8.82 -9.06 6.35
N GLY A 301 -8.26 -8.19 5.51
CA GLY A 301 -8.99 -7.58 4.39
C GLY A 301 -9.04 -8.55 3.23
N TYR A 302 -10.05 -9.42 3.17
CA TYR A 302 -10.19 -10.42 2.11
C TYR A 302 -10.29 -9.78 0.71
N HIS A 303 -10.17 -10.56 -0.36
CA HIS A 303 -10.40 -10.12 -1.73
C HIS A 303 -11.90 -9.76 -1.95
N LYS A 304 -12.29 -8.59 -1.48
CA LYS A 304 -13.63 -8.01 -1.52
C LYS A 304 -13.51 -6.50 -1.56
N ASP A 305 -14.56 -5.87 -2.06
CA ASP A 305 -14.67 -4.42 -1.96
C ASP A 305 -14.50 -3.98 -0.52
N THR A 306 -13.68 -2.96 -0.35
CA THR A 306 -13.27 -2.42 0.93
C THR A 306 -13.66 -0.96 0.97
N PHE A 307 -14.33 -0.55 2.03
CA PHE A 307 -14.89 0.77 2.17
C PHE A 307 -14.20 1.52 3.30
N ALA A 308 -14.13 2.84 3.18
CA ALA A 308 -13.65 3.71 4.25
C ALA A 308 -14.58 4.90 4.48
N GLU A 309 -14.70 5.30 5.74
CA GLU A 309 -15.28 6.57 6.18
C GLU A 309 -14.21 7.37 6.91
N CYS A 310 -14.25 8.68 6.77
CA CYS A 310 -13.34 9.59 7.45
C CYS A 310 -14.13 10.54 8.35
N LYS A 311 -13.67 10.70 9.60
CA LYS A 311 -14.22 11.64 10.57
C LYS A 311 -13.14 12.60 11.01
N ILE A 312 -13.35 13.89 10.75
CA ILE A 312 -12.46 14.95 11.20
C ILE A 312 -12.74 15.15 12.68
N THR A 313 -11.81 14.72 13.54
CA THR A 313 -12.01 14.73 15.01
C THR A 313 -11.63 16.07 15.61
N ARG A 314 -10.66 16.76 15.00
CA ARG A 314 -10.22 18.10 15.40
C ARG A 314 -9.63 18.83 14.21
N GLN A 315 -10.01 20.09 14.04
CA GLN A 315 -9.37 21.01 13.10
C GLN A 315 -8.85 22.23 13.87
N GLY A 316 -7.53 22.34 13.99
CA GLY A 316 -6.87 23.56 14.46
C GLY A 316 -6.55 24.49 13.30
N ARG A 317 -5.85 25.60 13.57
CA ARG A 317 -5.43 26.54 12.51
C ARG A 317 -4.42 25.95 11.52
N ARG A 318 -3.59 25.01 11.97
CA ARG A 318 -2.46 24.46 11.19
C ARG A 318 -2.45 22.94 11.05
N VAL A 319 -3.24 22.25 11.87
CA VAL A 319 -3.24 20.78 11.94
C VAL A 319 -4.68 20.29 12.01
N ALA A 320 -5.02 19.31 11.18
CA ALA A 320 -6.23 18.52 11.28
C ALA A 320 -5.91 17.09 11.76
N ASN A 321 -6.80 16.52 12.57
CA ASN A 321 -6.78 15.11 12.95
C ASN A 321 -7.99 14.42 12.30
N VAL A 322 -7.72 13.31 11.62
CA VAL A 322 -8.73 12.49 10.96
C VAL A 322 -8.66 11.07 11.51
N SER A 323 -9.82 10.55 11.92
CA SER A 323 -10.03 9.13 12.19
C SER A 323 -10.61 8.47 10.95
N ILE A 324 -10.06 7.34 10.53
CA ILE A 324 -10.54 6.57 9.38
C ILE A 324 -10.95 5.18 9.86
N ASN A 325 -12.16 4.75 9.50
CA ASN A 325 -12.63 3.39 9.75
C ASN A 325 -12.79 2.65 8.42
N CYS A 326 -12.30 1.42 8.36
CA CYS A 326 -12.32 0.61 7.14
C CYS A 326 -13.07 -0.71 7.36
N TRP A 327 -13.96 -1.10 6.43
CA TRP A 327 -14.77 -2.32 6.51
C TRP A 327 -15.03 -2.94 5.13
N GLN A 328 -15.46 -4.21 5.08
CA GLN A 328 -15.84 -4.89 3.83
C GLN A 328 -17.31 -5.32 3.78
N THR A 329 -17.90 -5.65 4.93
CA THR A 329 -19.27 -6.17 5.01
C THR A 329 -20.19 -5.27 5.81
N SER A 330 -19.72 -4.74 6.93
CA SER A 330 -20.52 -3.90 7.83
C SER A 330 -19.62 -2.95 8.60
N ARG A 331 -20.09 -1.72 8.81
CA ARG A 331 -19.45 -0.71 9.68
C ARG A 331 -19.28 -1.17 11.13
N LYS A 332 -19.99 -2.22 11.57
CA LYS A 332 -19.82 -2.84 12.90
C LYS A 332 -18.66 -3.84 12.97
N LYS A 333 -18.12 -4.26 11.82
CA LYS A 333 -17.05 -5.25 11.68
C LYS A 333 -15.91 -4.66 10.86
N LEU A 334 -15.18 -3.74 11.49
CA LEU A 334 -14.04 -3.08 10.87
C LEU A 334 -12.92 -4.09 10.60
N ILE A 335 -12.21 -3.91 9.48
CA ILE A 335 -10.99 -4.65 9.17
C ILE A 335 -9.74 -3.86 9.59
N ALA A 336 -9.82 -2.53 9.60
CA ALA A 336 -8.76 -1.65 10.06
C ALA A 336 -9.32 -0.33 10.58
N THR A 337 -8.58 0.29 11.49
CA THR A 337 -8.80 1.68 11.94
C THR A 337 -7.51 2.44 11.81
N ALA A 338 -7.59 3.71 11.41
CA ALA A 338 -6.41 4.55 11.32
C ALA A 338 -6.67 5.93 11.90
N ARG A 339 -5.59 6.59 12.31
CA ARG A 339 -5.56 8.00 12.66
C ARG A 339 -4.43 8.66 11.89
N ALA A 340 -4.70 9.87 11.41
CA ALA A 340 -3.72 10.64 10.69
C ALA A 340 -3.79 12.11 11.09
N HIS A 341 -2.63 12.74 11.15
CA HIS A 341 -2.51 14.18 11.31
C HIS A 341 -2.03 14.80 10.01
N PHE A 342 -2.66 15.90 9.64
CA PHE A 342 -2.32 16.62 8.43
C PHE A 342 -1.99 18.06 8.76
N LEU A 343 -0.91 18.58 8.19
CA LEU A 343 -0.68 20.00 8.09
C LEU A 343 -1.66 20.59 7.08
N ILE A 344 -2.36 21.62 7.54
CA ILE A 344 -3.33 22.39 6.77
C ILE A 344 -2.87 23.84 6.83
N ASP A 345 -2.85 24.53 5.69
CA ASP A 345 -2.40 25.92 5.55
C ASP A 345 -3.53 26.83 5.07
#